data_AF-A0AB39N8N2-F1
#
_entry.id   AF-A0AB39N8N2-F1
#
_cell.length_a   1.000
_cell.length_b   1.000
_cell.length_c   1.000
_cell.angle_alpha   90.00
_cell.angle_beta   90.00
_cell.angle_gamma   90.00
#
_symmetry.space_group_name_H-M   'P 1'
#
loop_
_entity.id
_entity.type
_entity.pdbx_description
1 polymer ?
#
loop_
_entity_poly.entity_id
_entity_poly.type
_entity_poly.pdbx_seq_one_letter_code
_entity_poly.pdbx_strand_id
1 'polypeptide(L)'
;MTSHGRLTAFGNQLIEVHLWLREELAALRQDVDAYLAGGTRVRELRTHCLTFCSALDRHHNGENDLAFVKVAEQFPELRPVLEELRRDHQLVDDSLRRLETLVGELDRESDPTEFRRELDSLAALIETHFTYEEKRVLSALNALNVPSWDRTRPAFLLTHEEEC
;
A
#
# COMPACT_ATOMS: atom_id res chain seq x y z
N MET A 1 14.55 -28.28 -7.79
CA MET A 1 13.69 -27.35 -7.02
C MET A 1 12.30 -27.35 -7.66
N THR A 2 11.34 -27.92 -6.94
CA THR A 2 10.00 -28.31 -7.41
C THR A 2 9.11 -27.10 -7.67
N SER A 3 8.28 -27.20 -8.72
CA SER A 3 7.40 -26.14 -9.25
C SER A 3 6.41 -25.50 -8.27
N HIS A 4 6.26 -26.06 -7.07
CA HIS A 4 5.34 -25.61 -6.02
C HIS A 4 5.82 -24.36 -5.27
N GLY A 5 7.14 -24.13 -5.17
CA GLY A 5 7.67 -22.95 -4.49
C GLY A 5 7.46 -21.64 -5.27
N ARG A 6 7.34 -21.71 -6.60
CA ARG A 6 7.09 -20.55 -7.47
C ARG A 6 5.62 -20.13 -7.53
N LEU A 7 4.71 -21.11 -7.40
CA LEU A 7 3.27 -20.87 -7.43
C LEU A 7 2.85 -19.96 -6.27
N THR A 8 3.33 -20.23 -5.05
CA THR A 8 2.94 -19.47 -3.84
C THR A 8 3.61 -18.09 -3.69
N ALA A 9 4.48 -17.68 -4.62
CA ALA A 9 5.34 -16.51 -4.40
C ALA A 9 4.58 -15.17 -4.48
N PHE A 10 3.62 -15.03 -5.40
CA PHE A 10 2.96 -13.74 -5.64
C PHE A 10 1.92 -13.38 -4.58
N GLY A 11 1.13 -14.35 -4.14
CA GLY A 11 0.21 -14.11 -3.04
C GLY A 11 0.95 -13.81 -1.73
N ASN A 12 2.08 -14.48 -1.48
CA ASN A 12 2.90 -14.15 -0.31
C ASN A 12 3.49 -12.74 -0.40
N GLN A 13 3.96 -12.31 -1.58
CA GLN A 13 4.44 -10.94 -1.78
C GLN A 13 3.36 -9.89 -1.51
N LEU A 14 2.12 -10.15 -1.95
CA LEU A 14 0.96 -9.28 -1.65
C LEU A 14 0.75 -9.14 -0.14
N ILE A 15 0.74 -10.27 0.57
CA ILE A 15 0.56 -10.27 2.03
C ILE A 15 1.71 -9.52 2.73
N GLU A 16 2.96 -9.77 2.30
CA GLU A 16 4.13 -9.10 2.88
C GLU A 16 4.08 -7.58 2.72
N VAL A 17 3.74 -7.07 1.52
CA VAL A 17 3.63 -5.62 1.30
C VAL A 17 2.45 -5.03 2.07
N HIS A 18 1.31 -5.72 2.16
CA HIS A 18 0.17 -5.24 2.94
C HIS A 18 0.46 -5.18 4.44
N LEU A 19 1.18 -6.17 4.99
CA LEU A 19 1.59 -6.15 6.40
C LEU A 19 2.52 -4.96 6.67
N TRP A 20 3.52 -4.75 5.81
CA TRP A 20 4.42 -3.61 5.93
C TRP A 20 3.66 -2.27 5.81
N LEU A 21 2.73 -2.12 4.86
CA LEU A 21 1.92 -0.90 4.71
C LEU A 21 1.03 -0.64 5.94
N ARG A 22 0.48 -1.69 6.56
CA ARG A 22 -0.26 -1.57 7.83
C ARG A 22 0.63 -1.08 8.97
N GLU A 23 1.86 -1.60 9.06
CA GLU A 23 2.83 -1.20 10.08
C GLU A 23 3.26 0.26 9.91
N GLU A 24 3.61 0.68 8.68
CA GLU A 24 3.98 2.07 8.38
C GLU A 24 2.83 3.04 8.67
N LEU A 25 1.59 2.68 8.31
CA LEU A 25 0.43 3.52 8.59
C LEU A 25 0.17 3.64 10.11
N ALA A 26 0.38 2.56 10.87
CA ALA A 26 0.29 2.61 12.32
C ALA A 26 1.38 3.49 12.94
N ALA A 27 2.62 3.41 12.43
CA ALA A 27 3.73 4.25 12.85
C ALA A 27 3.47 5.73 12.51
N LEU A 28 2.96 6.03 11.32
CA LEU A 28 2.60 7.38 10.91
C LEU A 28 1.52 8.00 11.83
N ARG A 29 0.53 7.21 12.25
CA ARG A 29 -0.48 7.67 13.23
C ARG A 29 0.13 7.97 14.59
N GLN A 30 1.12 7.20 15.03
CA GLN A 30 1.87 7.48 16.26
C GLN A 30 2.70 8.76 16.15
N ASP A 31 3.33 9.00 14.99
CA ASP A 31 4.07 10.24 14.74
C ASP A 31 3.17 11.48 14.78
N VAL A 32 1.91 11.36 14.32
CA VAL A 32 0.91 12.42 14.46
C VAL A 32 0.58 12.70 15.91
N ASP A 33 0.30 11.66 16.71
CA ASP A 33 0.02 11.82 18.14
C ASP A 33 1.22 12.45 18.88
N ALA A 34 2.44 12.05 18.54
CA ALA A 34 3.66 12.61 19.10
C ALA A 34 3.88 14.07 18.66
N TYR A 35 3.59 14.42 17.40
CA TYR A 35 3.62 15.80 16.91
C TYR A 35 2.62 16.69 17.66
N LEU A 36 1.38 16.23 17.85
CA LEU A 36 0.34 16.93 18.61
C LEU A 36 0.73 17.15 20.09
N ALA A 37 1.51 16.22 20.66
CA ALA A 37 2.07 16.34 22.00
C ALA A 37 3.35 17.22 22.06
N GLY A 38 3.82 17.74 20.93
CA GLY A 38 5.03 18.57 20.83
C GLY A 38 6.35 17.78 20.80
N GLY A 39 6.31 16.46 20.58
CA GLY A 39 7.46 15.55 20.60
C GLY A 39 8.14 15.31 19.24
N THR A 40 7.38 15.32 18.14
CA THR A 40 7.91 15.05 16.78
C THR A 40 8.11 16.33 16.00
N ARG A 41 9.18 16.41 15.18
CA ARG A 41 9.39 17.58 14.30
C ARG A 41 8.51 17.46 13.07
N VAL A 42 7.83 18.55 12.69
CA VAL A 42 6.94 18.61 11.50
C VAL A 42 7.61 18.08 10.21
N ARG A 43 8.92 18.27 10.07
CA ARG A 43 9.69 17.77 8.92
C ARG A 43 9.74 16.24 8.86
N GLU A 44 9.91 15.57 9.99
CA GLU A 44 9.98 14.10 10.07
C GLU A 44 8.62 13.50 9.73
N LEU A 45 7.55 14.03 10.33
CA LEU A 45 6.17 13.63 10.03
C LEU A 45 5.84 13.81 8.54
N ARG A 46 6.25 14.95 7.96
CA ARG A 46 6.05 15.21 6.53
C ARG A 46 6.80 14.22 5.65
N THR A 47 8.06 13.93 5.95
CA THR A 47 8.84 12.95 5.20
C THR A 47 8.19 11.57 5.27
N HIS A 48 7.81 11.12 6.46
CA HIS A 48 7.16 9.82 6.64
C HIS A 48 5.84 9.74 5.85
N CYS A 49 4.96 10.74 5.99
CA CYS A 49 3.69 10.78 5.25
C CYS A 49 3.89 10.68 3.74
N LEU A 50 4.79 11.47 3.17
CA LEU A 50 5.03 11.48 1.72
C LEU A 50 5.66 10.17 1.22
N THR A 51 6.55 9.56 2.01
CA THR A 51 7.11 8.25 1.70
C THR A 51 6.04 7.16 1.72
N PHE A 52 5.17 7.15 2.75
CA PHE A 52 4.05 6.23 2.83
C PHE A 52 3.07 6.41 1.66
N CYS A 53 2.65 7.65 1.37
CA CYS A 53 1.76 7.94 0.23
C CYS A 53 2.35 7.41 -1.08
N SER A 54 3.63 7.69 -1.35
CA SER A 54 4.30 7.22 -2.56
C SER A 54 4.43 5.70 -2.61
N ALA A 55 4.63 5.02 -1.49
CA ALA A 55 4.72 3.56 -1.45
C ALA A 55 3.37 2.90 -1.74
N LEU A 56 2.29 3.40 -1.14
CA LEU A 56 0.94 2.88 -1.35
C LEU A 56 0.46 3.11 -2.79
N ASP A 57 0.69 4.30 -3.35
CA ASP A 57 0.38 4.61 -4.75
C ASP A 57 1.11 3.68 -5.72
N ARG A 58 2.41 3.42 -5.50
CA ARG A 58 3.19 2.50 -6.34
C ARG A 58 2.70 1.06 -6.25
N HIS A 59 2.30 0.63 -5.05
CA HIS A 59 1.72 -0.69 -4.82
C HIS A 59 0.45 -0.87 -5.66
N HIS A 60 -0.55 0.01 -5.49
CA HIS A 60 -1.81 -0.06 -6.23
C HIS A 60 -1.66 0.09 -7.74
N ASN A 61 -0.75 0.96 -8.22
CA ASN A 61 -0.47 1.09 -9.65
C ASN A 61 0.13 -0.21 -10.22
N GLY A 62 1.05 -0.85 -9.47
CA GLY A 62 1.60 -2.16 -9.85
C GLY A 62 0.52 -3.24 -9.97
N GLU A 63 -0.47 -3.22 -9.09
CA GLU A 63 -1.61 -4.15 -9.17
C GLU A 63 -2.51 -3.87 -10.37
N ASN A 64 -2.89 -2.60 -10.56
CA ASN A 64 -3.76 -2.16 -11.63
C ASN A 64 -3.22 -2.50 -13.02
N ASP A 65 -1.94 -2.19 -13.24
CA ASP A 65 -1.30 -2.21 -14.55
C ASP A 65 -0.74 -3.58 -14.91
N LEU A 66 -0.39 -4.39 -13.91
CA LEU A 66 0.27 -5.67 -14.13
C LEU A 66 -0.48 -6.85 -13.50
N ALA A 67 -0.64 -6.86 -12.18
CA ALA A 67 -1.15 -8.05 -11.47
C ALA A 67 -2.59 -8.37 -11.89
N PHE A 68 -3.50 -7.39 -11.82
CA PHE A 68 -4.91 -7.56 -12.18
C PHE A 68 -5.11 -7.87 -13.65
N VAL A 69 -4.24 -7.37 -14.54
CA VAL A 69 -4.27 -7.75 -15.97
C VAL A 69 -3.99 -9.24 -16.11
N LYS A 70 -2.94 -9.75 -15.45
CA LYS A 70 -2.56 -11.17 -15.51
C LYS A 70 -3.60 -12.08 -14.85
N VAL A 71 -4.18 -11.65 -13.72
CA VAL A 71 -5.29 -12.39 -13.08
C VAL A 71 -6.50 -12.43 -14.02
N ALA A 72 -6.89 -11.32 -14.65
CA ALA A 72 -8.05 -11.28 -15.56
C ALA A 72 -7.87 -12.08 -16.86
N GLU A 73 -6.62 -12.30 -17.29
CA GLU A 73 -6.27 -13.16 -18.42
C GLU A 73 -6.46 -14.65 -18.08
N GLN A 74 -6.02 -15.07 -16.89
CA GLN A 74 -6.07 -16.49 -16.47
C GLN A 74 -7.38 -16.88 -15.78
N PHE A 75 -8.02 -15.94 -15.08
CA PHE A 75 -9.25 -16.12 -14.28
C PHE A 75 -10.29 -15.06 -14.67
N PRO A 76 -10.91 -15.16 -15.87
CA PRO A 76 -11.86 -14.15 -16.36
C PRO A 76 -13.07 -13.93 -15.44
N GLU A 77 -13.44 -14.92 -14.64
CA GLU A 77 -14.50 -14.85 -13.63
C GLU A 77 -14.22 -13.85 -12.50
N LEU A 78 -12.95 -13.49 -12.27
CA LEU A 78 -12.56 -12.50 -11.26
C LEU A 78 -12.66 -11.05 -11.77
N ARG A 79 -12.92 -10.81 -13.06
CA ARG A 79 -13.03 -9.44 -13.61
C ARG A 79 -13.95 -8.50 -12.82
N PRO A 80 -15.15 -8.92 -12.35
CA PRO A 80 -15.99 -8.05 -11.53
C PRO A 80 -15.33 -7.66 -10.20
N VAL A 81 -14.61 -8.59 -9.56
CA VAL A 81 -13.86 -8.33 -8.32
C VAL A 81 -12.71 -7.36 -8.57
N LEU A 82 -11.94 -7.56 -9.64
CA LEU A 82 -10.82 -6.67 -9.98
C LEU A 82 -11.29 -5.26 -10.33
N GLU A 83 -12.50 -5.12 -10.86
CA GLU A 83 -13.13 -3.84 -11.15
C GLU A 83 -13.66 -3.16 -9.86
N GLU A 84 -14.08 -3.92 -8.86
CA GLU A 84 -14.34 -3.40 -7.51
C GLU A 84 -13.06 -2.88 -6.86
N LEU A 85 -11.97 -3.68 -6.88
CA LEU A 85 -10.68 -3.28 -6.30
C LEU A 85 -10.11 -2.01 -6.96
N ARG A 86 -10.25 -1.86 -8.28
CA ARG A 86 -9.86 -0.62 -8.98
C ARG A 86 -10.63 0.61 -8.51
N ARG A 87 -11.91 0.47 -8.15
CA ARG A 87 -12.68 1.59 -7.58
C ARG A 87 -12.21 1.91 -6.17
N ASP A 88 -11.87 0.89 -5.36
CA ASP A 88 -11.27 1.12 -4.05
C ASP A 88 -9.93 1.86 -4.18
N HIS A 89 -9.08 1.48 -5.14
CA HIS A 89 -7.81 2.19 -5.43
C HIS A 89 -8.04 3.67 -5.73
N GLN A 90 -9.06 4.01 -6.54
CA GLN A 90 -9.38 5.43 -6.82
C GLN A 90 -9.76 6.21 -5.55
N LEU A 91 -10.51 5.60 -4.63
CA LEU A 91 -10.87 6.22 -3.35
C LEU A 91 -9.63 6.41 -2.46
N VAL A 92 -8.73 5.43 -2.45
CA VAL A 92 -7.45 5.55 -1.74
C VAL A 92 -6.60 6.67 -2.33
N ASP A 93 -6.46 6.73 -3.65
CA ASP A 93 -5.66 7.76 -4.34
C ASP A 93 -6.20 9.18 -4.06
N ASP A 94 -7.52 9.34 -4.00
CA ASP A 94 -8.15 10.60 -3.59
C ASP A 94 -7.79 10.98 -2.15
N SER A 95 -7.76 10.02 -1.23
CA SER A 95 -7.35 10.23 0.16
C SER A 95 -5.85 10.56 0.28
N LEU A 96 -5.00 9.85 -0.47
CA LEU A 96 -3.55 10.12 -0.53
C LEU A 96 -3.25 11.55 -0.98
N ARG A 97 -3.91 12.04 -2.04
CA ARG A 97 -3.76 13.43 -2.51
C ARG A 97 -4.18 14.46 -1.46
N ARG A 98 -5.23 14.17 -0.68
CA ARG A 98 -5.66 15.03 0.44
C ARG A 98 -4.61 15.05 1.53
N LEU A 99 -4.07 13.90 1.93
CA LEU A 99 -2.99 13.81 2.93
C LEU A 99 -1.74 14.58 2.50
N GLU A 100 -1.31 14.45 1.24
CA GLU A 100 -0.16 15.18 0.70
C GLU A 100 -0.35 16.70 0.78
N THR A 101 -1.57 17.18 0.53
CA THR A 101 -1.92 18.61 0.67
C THR A 101 -1.86 19.03 2.13
N LEU A 102 -2.57 18.31 3.01
CA LEU A 102 -2.67 18.62 4.44
C LEU A 102 -1.30 18.60 5.13
N VAL A 103 -0.46 17.61 4.85
CA VAL A 103 0.89 17.51 5.43
C VAL A 103 1.83 18.61 4.93
N GLY A 104 1.57 19.12 3.72
CA GLY A 104 2.24 20.29 3.14
C GLY A 104 1.81 21.63 3.77
N GLU A 105 0.72 21.64 4.52
CA GLU A 105 0.15 22.84 5.15
C GLU A 105 0.43 22.93 6.66
N LEU A 106 0.88 21.84 7.31
CA LEU A 106 1.16 21.77 8.77
C LEU A 106 2.07 22.86 9.35
N ASP A 107 2.85 23.58 8.54
CA ASP A 107 3.70 24.71 8.98
C ASP A 107 3.04 26.11 8.80
N ARG A 108 1.80 26.18 8.31
CA ARG A 108 1.05 27.41 7.98
C ARG A 108 -0.17 27.67 8.87
N GLU A 109 -0.09 27.29 10.15
CA GLU A 109 -1.21 27.39 11.12
C GLU A 109 -2.45 26.54 10.79
N SER A 110 -2.34 25.55 9.89
CA SER A 110 -3.42 24.59 9.62
C SER A 110 -3.73 23.74 10.85
N ASP A 111 -5.00 23.45 11.11
CA ASP A 111 -5.43 22.57 12.19
C ASP A 111 -4.95 21.12 11.94
N PRO A 112 -4.01 20.58 12.74
CA PRO A 112 -3.52 19.22 12.57
C PRO A 112 -4.59 18.16 12.84
N THR A 113 -5.75 18.53 13.38
CA THR A 113 -6.91 17.66 13.54
C THR A 113 -7.46 17.19 12.19
N GLU A 114 -7.41 18.02 11.15
CA GLU A 114 -7.88 17.62 9.82
C GLU A 114 -6.97 16.54 9.22
N PHE A 115 -5.65 16.73 9.31
CA PHE A 115 -4.67 15.72 8.90
C PHE A 115 -4.88 14.39 9.64
N ARG A 116 -5.07 14.43 10.97
CA ARG A 116 -5.35 13.24 11.77
C ARG A 116 -6.63 12.52 11.31
N ARG A 117 -7.71 13.26 11.06
CA ARG A 117 -9.00 12.68 10.63
C ARG A 117 -8.90 12.01 9.27
N GLU A 118 -8.21 12.65 8.33
CA GLU A 118 -7.97 12.06 7.00
C GLU A 118 -7.15 10.77 7.13
N LEU A 119 -6.10 10.78 7.97
CA LEU A 119 -5.26 9.60 8.20
C LEU A 119 -6.03 8.45 8.85
N ASP A 120 -6.89 8.74 9.83
CA ASP A 120 -7.78 7.73 10.43
C ASP A 120 -8.80 7.18 9.42
N SER A 121 -9.29 8.02 8.50
CA SER A 121 -10.21 7.60 7.44
C SER A 121 -9.51 6.70 6.43
N LEU A 122 -8.28 7.03 6.01
CA LEU A 122 -7.46 6.19 5.15
C LEU A 122 -7.18 4.84 5.82
N ALA A 123 -6.87 4.82 7.12
CA ALA A 123 -6.61 3.58 7.85
C ALA A 123 -7.81 2.63 7.84
N ALA A 124 -9.03 3.15 8.03
CA ALA A 124 -10.23 2.34 7.96
C ALA A 124 -10.52 1.82 6.54
N LEU A 125 -10.31 2.68 5.53
CA LEU A 125 -10.48 2.35 4.12
C LEU A 125 -9.51 1.24 3.70
N ILE A 126 -8.21 1.42 3.97
CA ILE A 126 -7.18 0.51 3.49
C ILE A 126 -7.23 -0.86 4.19
N GLU A 127 -7.60 -0.89 5.47
CA GLU A 127 -7.78 -2.17 6.19
C GLU A 127 -8.91 -3.00 5.58
N THR A 128 -10.02 -2.35 5.24
CA THR A 128 -11.16 -3.01 4.57
C THR A 128 -10.77 -3.48 3.18
N HIS A 129 -10.06 -2.63 2.44
CA HIS A 129 -9.58 -2.91 1.09
C HIS A 129 -8.61 -4.11 1.06
N PHE A 130 -7.53 -4.06 1.85
CA PHE A 130 -6.55 -5.16 1.93
C PHE A 130 -7.22 -6.48 2.33
N THR A 131 -8.09 -6.46 3.35
CA THR A 131 -8.82 -7.67 3.76
C THR A 131 -9.68 -8.25 2.63
N TYR A 132 -10.35 -7.38 1.87
CA TYR A 132 -11.16 -7.82 0.73
C TYR A 132 -10.29 -8.40 -0.38
N GLU A 133 -9.22 -7.70 -0.76
CA GLU A 133 -8.30 -8.14 -1.79
C GLU A 133 -7.67 -9.50 -1.45
N GLU A 134 -7.02 -9.61 -0.29
CA GLU A 134 -6.37 -10.83 0.16
C GLU A 134 -7.33 -12.02 0.16
N LYS A 135 -8.59 -11.81 0.56
CA LYS A 135 -9.61 -12.86 0.54
C LYS A 135 -9.98 -13.30 -0.87
N ARG A 136 -9.92 -12.39 -1.86
CA ARG A 136 -10.53 -12.60 -3.18
C ARG A 136 -9.53 -12.98 -4.26
N VAL A 137 -8.31 -12.43 -4.23
CA VAL A 137 -7.34 -12.59 -5.33
C VAL A 137 -6.14 -13.45 -4.95
N LEU A 138 -5.87 -13.66 -3.66
CA LEU A 138 -4.67 -14.38 -3.19
C LEU A 138 -4.53 -15.77 -3.80
N SER A 139 -5.61 -16.56 -3.84
CA SER A 139 -5.58 -17.90 -4.44
C SER A 139 -5.29 -17.87 -5.93
N ALA A 140 -5.80 -16.87 -6.65
CA ALA A 140 -5.54 -16.70 -8.08
C ALA A 140 -4.08 -16.27 -8.33
N LEU A 141 -3.56 -15.33 -7.53
CA LEU A 141 -2.16 -14.91 -7.57
C LEU A 141 -1.22 -16.09 -7.32
N ASN A 142 -1.53 -16.94 -6.34
CA ASN A 142 -0.76 -18.16 -6.04
C ASN A 142 -0.85 -19.25 -7.12
N ALA A 143 -1.78 -19.11 -8.06
CA ALA A 143 -1.91 -20.01 -9.20
C ALA A 143 -1.24 -19.46 -10.47
N LEU A 144 -0.81 -18.18 -10.47
CA LEU A 144 -0.11 -17.59 -11.60
C LEU A 144 1.27 -18.23 -11.79
N ASN A 145 1.50 -18.81 -12.96
CA ASN A 145 2.81 -19.31 -13.38
C ASN A 145 3.44 -18.34 -14.39
N VAL A 146 4.16 -17.31 -13.91
CA VAL A 146 4.83 -16.31 -14.76
C VAL A 146 6.35 -16.43 -14.63
N PRO A 147 7.07 -17.03 -15.61
CA PRO A 147 8.50 -17.32 -15.51
C PRO A 147 9.44 -16.10 -15.44
N SER A 148 9.02 -14.93 -15.92
CA SER A 148 9.88 -13.75 -16.08
C SER A 148 9.97 -12.82 -14.86
N TRP A 149 9.25 -13.13 -13.78
CA TRP A 149 9.17 -12.28 -12.59
C TRP A 149 10.05 -12.81 -11.43
N ASP A 150 11.02 -13.68 -11.75
CA ASP A 150 11.70 -14.57 -10.79
C ASP A 150 12.85 -13.96 -9.97
N ARG A 151 13.15 -12.65 -10.03
CA ARG A 151 14.47 -12.19 -9.56
C ARG A 151 14.63 -10.93 -8.72
N THR A 152 13.59 -10.16 -8.45
CA THR A 152 13.80 -8.93 -7.66
C THR A 152 12.65 -8.70 -6.70
N ARG A 153 13.01 -8.65 -5.41
CA ARG A 153 12.22 -7.94 -4.39
C ARG A 153 11.87 -6.58 -4.99
N PRO A 154 10.61 -6.11 -4.91
CA PRO A 154 10.26 -4.76 -5.32
C PRO A 154 11.27 -3.78 -4.73
N ALA A 155 11.80 -2.86 -5.55
CA ALA A 155 12.95 -2.04 -5.16
C ALA A 155 12.72 -1.23 -3.87
N PHE A 156 11.47 -0.97 -3.50
CA PHE A 156 11.09 -0.28 -2.28
C PHE A 156 11.17 -1.13 -1.00
N LEU A 157 11.22 -2.47 -1.11
CA LEU A 157 11.45 -3.41 0.00
C LEU A 157 12.93 -3.75 0.20
N LEU A 158 13.82 -3.26 -0.68
CA LEU A 158 15.25 -3.37 -0.50
C LEU A 158 15.71 -2.21 0.39
N THR A 159 15.85 -2.47 1.68
CA THR A 159 16.58 -1.57 2.58
C THR A 159 18.04 -1.50 2.10
N HIS A 160 18.62 -0.30 2.08
CA HIS A 160 20.02 -0.05 1.73
C HIS A 160 21.01 -0.61 2.78
N GLU A 161 20.90 -1.88 3.16
CA GLU A 161 21.78 -2.54 4.13
C GLU A 161 22.47 -3.81 3.60
N GLU A 162 22.23 -4.20 2.34
CA GLU A 162 22.89 -5.37 1.73
C GLU A 162 24.04 -5.02 0.75
N GLU A 163 24.61 -3.82 0.84
CA GLU A 163 25.92 -3.52 0.24
C GLU A 163 26.98 -3.31 1.33
N CYS A 164 27.51 -4.42 1.85
CA CYS A 164 28.84 -4.47 2.46
C CYS A 164 29.49 -5.84 2.18
#